data_AF-A0A963JEH0-F1
#
_entry.id   AF-A0A963JEH0-F1
#
_cell.length_a   1.000
_cell.length_b   1.000
_cell.length_c   1.000
_cell.angle_alpha   90.00
_cell.angle_beta   90.00
_cell.angle_gamma   90.00
#
_symmetry.space_group_name_H-M   'P 1'
#
loop_
_entity.id
_entity.type
_entity.pdbx_description
1 polymer ?
#
loop_
_entity_poly.entity_id
_entity_poly.type
_entity_poly.pdbx_seq_one_letter_code
_entity_poly.pdbx_strand_id
1 'polypeptide(L)' 'RVTRLRRKIEPDPTHPVYLRTVWGVGYLFCPRGAG' A
#
# COMPACT_ATOMS: atom_id res chain seq x y z
N ARG A 1 -7.34 -10.22 -1.53
CA ARG A 1 -5.87 -10.30 -1.34
C ARG A 1 -5.28 -8.92 -1.55
N VAL A 2 -4.39 -8.46 -0.66
CA VAL A 2 -3.78 -7.12 -0.74
C VAL A 2 -3.08 -6.86 -2.08
N THR A 3 -2.50 -7.88 -2.69
CA THR A 3 -1.89 -7.80 -4.02
C THR A 3 -2.84 -7.31 -5.12
N ARG A 4 -4.13 -7.71 -5.08
CA ARG A 4 -5.14 -7.22 -6.05
C ARG A 4 -5.52 -5.77 -5.79
N LEU A 5 -5.51 -5.34 -4.54
CA LEU A 5 -5.81 -3.96 -4.16
C LEU A 5 -4.66 -3.03 -4.59
N ARG A 6 -3.42 -3.40 -4.29
CA ARG A 6 -2.23 -2.62 -4.69
C ARG A 6 -2.16 -2.41 -6.20
N ARG A 7 -2.48 -3.43 -7.01
CA ARG A 7 -2.57 -3.30 -8.48
C ARG A 7 -3.60 -2.28 -8.98
N LYS A 8 -4.59 -1.91 -8.16
CA LYS A 8 -5.65 -0.98 -8.54
C LYS A 8 -5.37 0.46 -8.09
N ILE A 9 -4.67 0.64 -6.97
CA ILE A 9 -4.54 1.94 -6.32
C ILE A 9 -3.12 2.46 -6.31
N GLU A 10 -2.11 1.59 -6.37
CA GLU A 10 -0.72 2.00 -6.38
C GLU A 10 -0.28 2.29 -7.82
N PRO A 11 0.51 3.35 -8.05
CA PRO A 11 1.13 3.59 -9.34
C PRO A 11 2.13 2.47 -9.69
N ASP A 12 2.88 1.98 -8.69
CA ASP A 12 3.72 0.79 -8.78
C ASP A 12 3.38 -0.19 -7.64
N PRO A 13 2.82 -1.38 -7.94
CA PRO A 13 2.48 -2.37 -6.92
C PRO A 13 3.66 -2.91 -6.11
N THR A 14 4.89 -2.78 -6.63
CA THR A 14 6.13 -3.20 -5.97
C THR A 14 6.68 -2.13 -5.02
N HIS A 15 6.29 -0.87 -5.23
CA HIS A 15 6.65 0.28 -4.39
C HIS A 15 5.36 0.97 -3.86
N PRO A 16 4.62 0.35 -2.92
CA PRO A 16 3.32 0.85 -2.47
C PRO A 16 3.45 2.14 -1.65
N VAL A 17 2.75 3.19 -2.07
CA VAL A 17 2.74 4.52 -1.42
C VAL A 17 1.45 4.79 -0.65
N TYR A 18 0.33 4.17 -1.05
CA TYR A 18 -0.97 4.35 -0.39
C TYR A 18 -1.26 3.30 0.68
N LEU A 19 -0.82 2.04 0.49
CA LEU A 19 -1.12 0.94 1.41
C LEU A 19 0.18 0.25 1.89
N ARG A 20 0.73 0.77 2.99
CA ARG A 20 1.98 0.29 3.59
C ARG A 20 1.73 -0.93 4.46
N THR A 21 2.67 -1.88 4.44
CA THR A 21 2.69 -3.00 5.38
C THR A 21 3.39 -2.57 6.66
N VAL A 22 2.72 -2.76 7.80
CA VAL A 22 3.32 -2.64 9.14
C VAL A 22 3.43 -4.05 9.71
N TRP A 23 4.65 -4.57 9.77
CA TRP A 23 4.91 -5.94 10.21
C TRP A 23 4.41 -6.17 11.64
N GLY A 24 3.70 -7.28 11.85
CA GLY A 24 3.10 -7.62 13.14
C GLY A 24 1.82 -6.85 13.49
N VAL A 25 1.37 -5.91 12.65
CA VAL A 25 0.19 -5.07 12.91
C VAL A 25 -0.85 -5.21 11.80
N GLY A 26 -0.44 -5.02 10.54
CA GLY A 26 -1.35 -5.02 9.41
C GLY A 26 -0.98 -4.01 8.34
N TYR A 27 -1.95 -3.20 7.90
CA TYR A 27 -1.79 -2.23 6.82
C TYR A 27 -2.15 -0.82 7.27
N LEU A 28 -1.36 0.15 6.84
CA LEU A 28 -1.61 1.56 7.05
C LEU A 28 -1.97 2.22 5.72
N PHE A 29 -3.09 2.95 5.71
CA PHE A 29 -3.53 3.73 4.56
C PHE A 29 -2.97 5.17 4.64
N CYS A 30 -2.24 5.58 3.61
CA CYS A 30 -1.57 6.87 3.50
C CYS A 30 -2.13 7.63 2.27
N PRO A 31 -3.21 8.42 2.40
CA PRO A 31 -3.92 9.02 1.26
C PRO A 31 -3.11 10.05 0.47
N ARG A 32 -2.01 10.59 1.03
CA ARG A 32 -1.13 11.54 0.35
C ARG A 32 0.10 10.88 -0.29
N GLY A 33 0.21 9.56 -0.23
CA GLY A 33 1.45 8.83 -0.50
C GLY A 33 2.45 8.98 0.65
N ALA A 34 3.30 7.97 0.84
CA ALA A 34 4.54 8.19 1.57
C ALA A 34 5.43 9.09 0.70
N GLY A 35 5.84 10.25 1.24
CA GLY A 35 6.82 11.12 0.59
C GLY A 35 8.18 10.43 0.42
#